data_AF-A0A8T4RYG7-F1
#
_entry.id   AF-A0A8T4RYG7-F1
#
_cell.length_a   1.000
_cell.length_b   1.000
_cell.length_c   1.000
_cell.angle_alpha   90.00
_cell.angle_beta   90.00
_cell.angle_gamma   90.00
#
_symmetry.space_group_name_H-M   'P 1'
#
loop_
_entity.id
_entity.type
_entity.pdbx_description
1 polymer ?
#
loop_
_entity_poly.entity_id
_entity_poly.type
_entity_poly.pdbx_seq_one_letter_code
_entity_poly.pdbx_strand_id
1 'polypeptide(L)' 'MTEDFYFNTSIWIDFHEKREKNGELALKLILRIINEDLKIAYSDLHIKEFKYLSYTQDEINSILKSVKPNNISAITL' A
#
# COMPACT_ATOMS: atom_id res chain seq x y z
N MET A 1 19.09 10.85 4.01
CA MET A 1 18.55 9.47 4.00
C MET A 1 17.12 9.61 3.52
N THR A 2 16.75 8.95 2.44
CA THR A 2 15.35 8.92 1.99
C THR A 2 14.60 8.04 2.98
N GLU A 3 13.55 8.56 3.60
CA GLU A 3 12.72 7.77 4.52
C GLU A 3 11.82 6.87 3.69
N ASP A 4 11.99 5.55 3.86
CA ASP A 4 11.13 4.55 3.24
C ASP A 4 10.05 4.13 4.24
N PHE A 5 8.79 4.10 3.79
CA PHE A 5 7.65 3.73 4.61
C PHE A 5 7.26 2.28 4.37
N TYR A 6 6.95 1.57 5.45
CA TYR A 6 6.41 0.22 5.37
C TYR A 6 5.01 0.22 5.98
N PHE A 7 4.02 -0.04 5.12
CA PHE A 7 2.63 -0.08 5.56
C PHE A 7 2.24 -1.46 6.05
N ASN A 8 1.19 -1.52 6.86
CA ASN A 8 0.48 -2.76 7.11
C ASN A 8 -0.51 -3.00 5.96
N THR A 9 -0.77 -4.27 5.62
CA THR A 9 -1.81 -4.68 4.66
C THR A 9 -3.16 -4.02 4.93
N SER A 10 -3.54 -3.78 6.19
CA SER A 10 -4.77 -3.07 6.53
C SER A 10 -4.87 -1.66 5.94
N ILE A 11 -3.76 -0.90 5.89
CA ILE A 11 -3.73 0.46 5.34
C ILE A 11 -3.98 0.43 3.84
N TRP A 12 -3.40 -0.54 3.13
CA TRP A 12 -3.63 -0.73 1.71
C TRP A 12 -5.10 -1.07 1.41
N ILE A 13 -5.71 -1.92 2.24
CA ILE A 13 -7.13 -2.30 2.12
C ILE A 13 -8.02 -1.10 2.40
N ASP A 14 -7.79 -0.38 3.51
CA ASP A 14 -8.58 0.78 3.89
C ASP A 14 -8.56 1.84 2.78
N PHE A 15 -7.39 2.07 2.16
CA PHE A 15 -7.24 2.96 1.01
C PHE A 15 -8.00 2.44 -0.22
N HIS A 16 -7.81 1.18 -0.58
CA HIS A 16 -8.40 0.59 -1.79
C HIS A 16 -9.93 0.51 -1.72
N GLU A 17 -10.46 0.03 -0.60
CA GLU A 17 -11.90 -0.17 -0.39
C GLU A 17 -12.62 1.08 0.10
N LYS A 18 -11.89 2.14 0.45
CA LYS A 18 -12.44 3.41 0.96
C LYS A 18 -13.31 3.20 2.20
N ARG A 19 -12.79 2.44 3.18
CA ARG A 19 -13.50 2.06 4.42
C ARG A 19 -13.74 3.26 5.35
N GLU A 20 -14.78 4.04 5.06
CA GLU A 20 -15.24 5.16 5.87
C GLU A 20 -14.07 6.02 6.40
N LYS A 21 -14.03 6.24 7.72
CA LYS A 21 -13.01 7.02 8.42
C LYS A 21 -11.60 6.45 8.26
N ASN A 22 -11.45 5.13 8.23
CA ASN A 22 -10.14 4.51 8.07
C ASN A 22 -9.60 4.74 6.65
N GLY A 23 -10.46 4.65 5.64
CA GLY A 23 -10.11 4.98 4.26
C GLY A 23 -9.69 6.44 4.09
N GLU A 24 -10.36 7.38 4.76
CA GLU A 24 -9.94 8.78 4.77
C GLU A 24 -8.56 8.99 5.42
N LEU A 25 -8.28 8.30 6.53
CA LEU A 25 -6.98 8.37 7.21
C LEU A 25 -5.87 7.76 6.35
N ALA A 26 -6.13 6.60 5.74
CA ALA A 26 -5.20 5.94 4.83
C ALA A 26 -4.90 6.82 3.61
N LEU A 27 -5.92 7.45 3.03
CA LEU A 27 -5.77 8.41 1.93
C LEU A 27 -4.90 9.61 2.35
N LYS A 28 -5.15 10.22 3.51
CA LYS A 28 -4.35 11.36 4.01
C LYS A 28 -2.89 10.96 4.20
N LEU A 29 -2.63 9.76 4.74
CA LEU A 29 -1.28 9.24 4.93
C LEU A 29 -0.56 9.03 3.59
N ILE A 30 -1.21 8.36 2.64
CA ILE A 30 -0.67 8.11 1.29
C ILE A 30 -0.38 9.43 0.56
N LEU A 31 -1.31 10.39 0.61
CA LEU A 31 -1.12 11.69 -0.03
C LEU A 31 0.06 12.45 0.57
N ARG A 32 0.28 12.36 1.89
CA ARG A 32 1.43 12.98 2.54
C ARG A 32 2.75 12.42 2.02
N ILE A 33 2.88 11.09 1.96
CA ILE A 33 4.08 10.42 1.42
C ILE A 33 4.31 10.79 -0.05
N ILE A 34 3.25 10.80 -0.87
CA ILE A 34 3.33 11.22 -2.27
C ILE A 34 3.84 12.66 -2.41
N ASN A 35 3.35 13.57 -1.56
CA ASN A 35 3.72 14.98 -1.60
C ASN A 35 5.15 15.22 -1.12
N GLU A 36 5.66 14.37 -0.23
CA GLU A 36 7.03 14.42 0.28
C GLU A 36 8.02 13.61 -0.59
N ASP A 37 7.57 13.04 -1.72
CA ASP A 37 8.35 12.19 -2.64
C ASP A 37 9.04 11.00 -1.96
N LEU A 38 8.36 10.44 -0.96
CA LEU A 38 8.84 9.30 -0.18
C LEU A 38 8.41 7.99 -0.84
N LYS A 39 9.14 6.92 -0.54
CA LYS A 39 8.87 5.58 -1.10
C LYS A 39 8.07 4.75 -0.11
N ILE A 40 7.19 3.91 -0.64
CA ILE A 40 6.49 2.89 0.13
C ILE A 40 7.00 1.52 -0.30
N ALA A 41 7.40 0.73 0.68
CA ALA A 41 7.81 -0.63 0.50
C ALA A 41 6.69 -1.63 0.83
N TYR A 42 6.70 -2.76 0.14
CA TYR A 42 5.90 -3.94 0.47
C TYR A 42 6.77 -5.19 0.38
N SER A 43 6.28 -6.32 0.87
CA SER A 43 7.01 -7.60 0.85
C SER A 43 6.08 -8.76 0.50
N ASP A 44 6.65 -9.95 0.36
CA ASP A 44 5.89 -11.19 0.14
C ASP A 44 4.88 -11.49 1.26
N LEU A 45 5.08 -10.93 2.46
CA LEU A 45 4.11 -11.07 3.55
C LEU A 45 2.78 -10.40 3.19
N HIS A 46 2.82 -9.20 2.59
CA HIS A 46 1.61 -8.52 2.13
C HIS A 46 0.85 -9.37 1.11
N ILE A 47 1.58 -9.97 0.15
CA ILE A 47 0.97 -10.82 -0.88
C ILE A 47 0.29 -12.03 -0.23
N LYS A 48 0.91 -12.66 0.78
CA LYS A 48 0.31 -13.76 1.53
C LYS A 48 -0.94 -13.33 2.28
N GLU A 49 -0.92 -12.18 2.94
CA GLU A 49 -2.06 -11.63 3.68
C GLU A 49 -3.24 -11.30 2.75
N PHE A 50 -2.98 -10.66 1.60
CA PHE A 50 -4.04 -10.42 0.60
C PHE A 50 -4.63 -11.71 0.04
N LYS A 51 -3.79 -12.71 -0.26
CA LYS A 51 -4.27 -14.03 -0.73
C LYS A 51 -5.11 -14.73 0.33
N TYR A 52 -4.74 -14.62 1.60
CA TYR A 52 -5.55 -15.13 2.71
C TYR A 52 -6.92 -14.44 2.79
N LEU A 53 -6.99 -13.16 2.43
CA LEU A 53 -8.23 -12.39 2.31
C LEU A 53 -8.96 -12.60 0.96
N SER A 54 -8.57 -13.61 0.17
CA SER A 54 -9.20 -13.98 -1.10
C SER A 54 -9.06 -12.99 -2.25
N TYR A 55 -8.12 -12.03 -2.17
CA TYR A 55 -7.80 -11.21 -3.34
C TYR A 55 -7.02 -12.01 -4.39
N THR A 56 -7.36 -11.80 -5.65
CA THR A 56 -6.65 -12.33 -6.81
C THR A 56 -5.30 -11.64 -6.99
N GLN A 57 -4.38 -12.28 -7.72
CA GLN A 57 -3.07 -11.67 -8.01
C GLN A 57 -3.20 -10.35 -8.77
N ASP A 58 -4.21 -10.21 -9.63
CA ASP A 58 -4.46 -8.98 -10.40
C ASP A 58 -4.98 -7.85 -9.50
N GLU A 59 -5.87 -8.15 -8.55
CA GLU A 59 -6.31 -7.19 -7.53
C GLU A 59 -5.15 -6.75 -6.64
N ILE A 60 -4.31 -7.70 -6.19
CA ILE A 60 -3.11 -7.39 -5.40
C ILE A 60 -2.19 -6.45 -6.18
N ASN A 61 -1.93 -6.75 -7.45
CA ASN A 61 -1.11 -5.89 -8.31
C ASN A 61 -1.74 -4.51 -8.50
N SER A 62 -3.07 -4.42 -8.58
CA SER A 62 -3.79 -3.14 -8.67
C SER A 62 -3.65 -2.33 -7.38
N ILE A 63 -3.85 -2.96 -6.21
CA ILE A 63 -3.69 -2.34 -4.89
C ILE A 63 -2.25 -1.85 -4.69
N LEU A 64 -1.26 -2.70 -4.93
CA LEU A 64 0.15 -2.38 -4.79
C LEU A 64 0.68 -1.46 -5.89
N LYS A 65 -0.12 -1.04 -6.88
CA LYS A 65 0.23 -0.01 -7.86
C LYS A 65 -0.65 1.25 -7.76
N SER A 66 -1.61 1.24 -6.83
CA SER A 66 -2.59 2.31 -6.67
C SER A 66 -1.97 3.60 -6.11
N VAL A 67 -0.86 3.47 -5.39
CA VAL A 67 0.00 4.60 -5.02
C VAL A 67 0.98 4.82 -6.18
N LYS A 68 1.26 6.09 -6.55
CA LYS A 68 1.93 6.50 -7.81
C LYS A 68 2.93 5.48 -8.43
N PRO A 69 3.00 5.37 -9.77
CA PRO A 69 3.83 4.37 -10.47
C PRO A 69 5.32 4.33 -10.10
N ASN A 70 5.88 5.44 -9.60
CA ASN A 70 7.31 5.59 -9.34
C ASN A 70 7.67 5.47 -7.85
N ASN A 71 6.69 5.32 -6.96
CA ASN A 71 6.90 5.51 -5.51
C ASN A 71 6.74 4.21 -4.72
N ILE A 72 6.67 3.06 -5.39
CA ILE A 72 6.52 1.76 -4.75
C ILE A 72 7.74 0.88 -5.06
N SER A 73 8.25 0.20 -4.05
CA SER A 73 9.38 -0.73 -4.17
C SER A 73 9.08 -2.05 -3.47
N ALA A 74 9.32 -3.17 -4.16
CA ALA A 74 9.23 -4.49 -3.56
C ALA A 74 10.49 -4.77 -2.73
N ILE A 75 10.32 -5.30 -1.52
CA ILE A 75 11.38 -5.87 -0.70
C ILE A 75 11.25 -7.38 -0.75
N THR A 76 12.29 -8.05 -1.23
CA THR A 76 12.45 -9.50 -1.10
C THR A 76 13.09 -9.81 0.25
N LEU A 77 12.40 -10.61 1.07
CA LEU A 77 12.90 -11.10 2.37
C LEU A 77 13.57 -12.47 2.22
#